data_AF-A0A2N9MYC1-F1
#
_entry.id   AF-A0A2N9MYC1-F1
#
_cell.length_a   1.000
_cell.length_b   1.000
_cell.length_c   1.000
_cell.angle_alpha   90.00
_cell.angle_beta   90.00
_cell.angle_gamma   90.00
#
_symmetry.space_group_name_H-M   'P 1'
#
loop_
_entity.id
_entity.type
_entity.pdbx_description
1 polymer ?
#
loop_
_entity_poly.entity_id
_entity_poly.type
_entity_poly.pdbx_seq_one_letter_code
_entity_poly.pdbx_strand_id
1 'polypeptide(L)'
;MTRYVLDALRAAGTVDSDPAFIAARVFVERCQNFNPHRPDDSDGGFFFSTTESDTNKAGQDGNHFRSYGTTTADGILALLATGHPPTGARVVAAQRWLTSHHRDMAVPGFTGEAYRRWPQGLAFYYSASSARAFRMLQVDTGDGVLRGLQQTQRADGSWVNPENLVKEDDPLIATPFAVRALVAGRSNTPPK
;
A
#
# COMPACT_ATOMS: atom_id res chain seq x y z
N MET A 1 3.71 5.35 -5.89
CA MET A 1 3.82 5.77 -7.32
C MET A 1 4.64 4.80 -8.17
N THR A 2 5.87 4.43 -7.79
CA THR A 2 6.76 3.53 -8.57
C THR A 2 6.10 2.22 -9.03
N ARG A 3 5.28 1.60 -8.16
CA ARG A 3 4.39 0.47 -8.49
C ARG A 3 3.70 0.58 -9.84
N TYR A 4 2.99 1.69 -10.07
CA TYR A 4 2.08 1.79 -11.21
C TYR A 4 2.85 1.91 -12.52
N VAL A 5 4.02 2.55 -12.47
CA VAL A 5 4.96 2.58 -13.60
C VAL A 5 5.49 1.19 -13.89
N LEU A 6 5.86 0.41 -12.86
CA LEU A 6 6.30 -0.98 -13.02
C LEU A 6 5.20 -1.86 -13.64
N ASP A 7 3.96 -1.73 -13.17
CA ASP A 7 2.80 -2.43 -13.75
C ASP A 7 2.59 -2.03 -15.22
N ALA A 8 2.69 -0.74 -15.54
CA ALA A 8 2.50 -0.21 -16.89
C ALA A 8 3.60 -0.66 -17.87
N LEU A 9 4.88 -0.61 -17.45
CA LEU A 9 6.01 -1.09 -18.25
C LEU A 9 5.84 -2.58 -18.59
N ARG A 10 5.47 -3.39 -17.60
CA ARG A 10 5.20 -4.82 -17.83
C ARG A 10 4.02 -5.03 -18.77
N ALA A 11 2.94 -4.27 -18.61
CA ALA A 11 1.78 -4.33 -19.51
C ALA A 11 2.13 -3.90 -20.95
N ALA A 12 3.12 -3.03 -21.12
CA ALA A 12 3.65 -2.62 -22.42
C ALA A 12 4.66 -3.62 -23.03
N GLY A 13 4.96 -4.72 -22.35
CA GLY A 13 5.88 -5.76 -22.83
C GLY A 13 7.37 -5.46 -22.59
N THR A 14 7.70 -4.48 -21.73
CA THR A 14 9.09 -4.26 -21.31
C THR A 14 9.60 -5.48 -20.54
N VAL A 15 10.78 -5.96 -20.92
CA VAL A 15 11.41 -7.13 -20.29
C VAL A 15 11.90 -6.80 -18.87
N ASP A 16 11.85 -7.77 -17.96
CA ASP A 16 12.25 -7.57 -16.55
C ASP A 16 13.74 -7.19 -16.37
N SER A 17 14.59 -7.48 -17.38
CA SER A 17 16.00 -7.10 -17.39
C SER A 17 16.25 -5.65 -17.83
N ASP A 18 15.21 -4.90 -18.17
CA ASP A 18 15.34 -3.51 -18.60
C ASP A 18 15.94 -2.64 -17.45
N PRO A 19 16.88 -1.72 -17.76
CA PRO A 19 17.49 -0.83 -16.77
C PRO A 19 16.49 -0.08 -15.88
N ALA A 20 15.27 0.20 -16.36
CA ALA A 20 14.22 0.84 -15.59
C ALA A 20 13.80 0.00 -14.36
N PHE A 21 13.71 -1.33 -14.49
CA PHE A 21 13.37 -2.21 -13.36
C PHE A 21 14.51 -2.27 -12.34
N ILE A 22 15.76 -2.26 -12.80
CA ILE A 22 16.95 -2.25 -11.93
C ILE A 22 17.00 -0.94 -11.12
N ALA A 23 16.79 0.20 -11.79
CA ALA A 23 16.75 1.51 -11.13
C ALA A 23 15.59 1.62 -10.13
N ALA A 24 14.41 1.15 -10.54
CA ALA A 24 13.24 1.11 -9.66
C ALA A 24 13.47 0.24 -8.43
N ARG A 25 14.14 -0.92 -8.57
CA ARG A 25 14.50 -1.79 -7.45
C ARG A 25 15.34 -1.04 -6.41
N VAL A 26 16.40 -0.35 -6.85
CA VAL A 26 17.27 0.43 -5.95
C VAL A 26 16.47 1.50 -5.21
N PHE A 27 15.58 2.21 -5.90
CA PHE A 27 14.72 3.22 -5.27
C PHE A 27 13.77 2.60 -4.24
N VAL A 28 13.04 1.55 -4.61
CA VAL A 28 12.10 0.85 -3.72
C VAL A 28 12.81 0.37 -2.46
N GLU A 29 13.97 -0.26 -2.61
CA GLU A 29 14.75 -0.75 -1.48
C GLU A 29 15.22 0.35 -0.52
N ARG A 30 15.45 1.57 -1.01
CA ARG A 30 15.85 2.74 -0.21
C ARG A 30 14.68 3.41 0.51
N CYS A 31 13.45 3.21 0.03
CA CYS A 31 12.22 3.68 0.68
C CYS A 31 11.70 2.73 1.77
N GLN A 32 12.41 1.62 2.02
CA GLN A 32 12.06 0.66 3.05
C GLN A 32 12.87 0.93 4.33
N ASN A 33 12.18 0.94 5.46
CA ASN A 33 12.80 0.87 6.78
C ASN A 33 13.25 -0.57 7.03
N PHE A 34 14.38 -0.95 6.44
CA PHE A 34 14.95 -2.30 6.52
C PHE A 34 16.48 -2.28 6.47
N ASN A 35 17.11 -2.94 7.43
CA ASN A 35 18.55 -3.19 7.44
C ASN A 35 18.84 -4.68 7.18
N PRO A 36 19.51 -5.04 6.06
CA PRO A 36 19.81 -6.44 5.75
C PRO A 36 20.76 -7.12 6.76
N HIS A 37 21.56 -6.34 7.48
CA HIS A 37 22.48 -6.85 8.50
C HIS A 37 21.84 -6.96 9.87
N ARG A 38 20.74 -6.24 10.10
CA ARG A 38 19.96 -6.28 11.35
C ARG A 38 18.46 -6.18 11.06
N PRO A 39 17.86 -7.22 10.44
CA PRO A 39 16.46 -7.16 10.00
C PRO A 39 15.46 -6.97 11.14
N ASP A 40 15.80 -7.42 12.34
CA ASP A 40 14.93 -7.32 13.52
C ASP A 40 14.96 -5.95 14.20
N ASP A 41 15.97 -5.12 13.91
CA ASP A 41 16.08 -3.75 14.45
C ASP A 41 15.22 -2.75 13.64
N SER A 42 14.66 -3.17 12.50
CA SER A 42 13.86 -2.32 11.61
C SER A 42 12.40 -2.77 11.60
N ASP A 43 11.48 -1.82 11.46
CA ASP A 43 10.05 -2.13 11.45
C ASP A 43 9.63 -2.90 10.18
N GLY A 44 10.37 -2.76 9.07
CA GLY A 44 10.15 -3.43 7.79
C GLY A 44 9.20 -2.69 6.85
N GLY A 45 8.55 -1.62 7.32
CA GLY A 45 7.59 -0.85 6.56
C GLY A 45 8.24 0.13 5.56
N PHE A 46 7.42 0.91 4.87
CA PHE A 46 7.88 1.84 3.85
C PHE A 46 7.40 3.26 4.10
N PHE A 47 8.21 4.21 3.67
CA PHE A 47 7.87 5.62 3.51
C PHE A 47 7.90 6.00 2.01
N PHE A 48 7.60 7.25 1.66
CA PHE A 48 7.35 7.66 0.28
C PHE A 48 8.56 8.18 -0.47
N SER A 49 9.38 9.01 0.17
CA SER A 49 10.54 9.66 -0.47
C SER A 49 11.73 9.73 0.46
N THR A 50 12.92 9.49 -0.07
CA THR A 50 14.19 9.64 0.65
C THR A 50 14.69 11.08 0.68
N THR A 51 14.17 11.97 -0.17
CA THR A 51 14.68 13.34 -0.35
C THR A 51 13.63 14.41 -0.06
N GLU A 52 12.34 14.10 -0.23
CA GLU A 52 11.25 15.06 -0.08
C GLU A 52 10.47 14.79 1.21
N SER A 53 10.94 15.33 2.34
CA SER A 53 10.35 15.08 3.67
C SER A 53 8.84 15.35 3.72
N ASP A 54 8.40 16.44 3.09
CA ASP A 54 7.01 16.91 3.15
C ASP A 54 6.04 15.97 2.42
N THR A 55 6.56 15.10 1.56
CA THR A 55 5.76 14.09 0.86
C THR A 55 5.57 12.80 1.68
N ASN A 56 6.36 12.61 2.74
CA ASN A 56 6.20 11.53 3.71
C ASN A 56 5.06 11.88 4.68
N LYS A 57 3.84 11.54 4.28
CA LYS A 57 2.60 11.95 4.98
C LYS A 57 2.53 11.55 6.45
N ALA A 58 3.22 10.48 6.85
CA ALA A 58 3.27 10.03 8.24
C ALA A 58 4.27 10.79 9.12
N GLY A 59 5.07 11.67 8.52
CA GLY A 59 6.13 12.42 9.18
C GLY A 59 7.37 11.57 9.46
N GLN A 60 8.16 12.04 10.41
CA GLN A 60 9.42 11.43 10.83
C GLN A 60 9.63 11.56 12.35
N ASP A 61 10.40 10.64 12.90
CA ASP A 61 10.93 10.70 14.26
C ASP A 61 12.44 10.95 14.19
N GLY A 62 12.87 12.16 14.55
CA GLY A 62 14.24 12.59 14.32
C GLY A 62 14.61 12.52 12.84
N ASN A 63 15.55 11.65 12.49
CA ASN A 63 16.02 11.43 11.11
C ASN A 63 15.36 10.21 10.43
N HIS A 64 14.34 9.61 11.04
CA HIS A 64 13.70 8.39 10.54
C HIS A 64 12.29 8.65 10.04
N PHE A 65 12.04 8.48 8.74
CA PHE A 65 10.69 8.59 8.18
C PHE A 65 9.80 7.43 8.65
N ARG A 66 8.59 7.75 9.10
CA ARG A 66 7.66 6.73 9.60
C ARG A 66 7.09 5.90 8.47
N SER A 67 6.99 4.60 8.73
CA SER A 67 6.27 3.67 7.87
C SER A 67 4.76 3.92 7.93
N TYR A 68 4.05 3.77 6.82
CA TYR A 68 2.58 3.86 6.81
C TYR A 68 1.93 2.93 5.78
N GLY A 69 0.63 2.65 5.99
CA GLY A 69 -0.06 1.54 5.32
C GLY A 69 0.00 1.55 3.80
N THR A 70 -0.24 2.71 3.19
CA THR A 70 -0.31 2.83 1.73
C THR A 70 1.06 2.65 1.07
N THR A 71 2.12 3.22 1.64
CA THR A 71 3.48 3.01 1.16
C THR A 71 3.96 1.60 1.42
N THR A 72 3.62 0.97 2.55
CA THR A 72 4.02 -0.43 2.81
C THR A 72 3.34 -1.41 1.85
N ALA A 73 2.04 -1.27 1.60
CA ALA A 73 1.36 -2.05 0.57
C ALA A 73 1.94 -1.79 -0.84
N ASP A 74 2.27 -0.54 -1.15
CA ASP A 74 2.97 -0.16 -2.39
C ASP A 74 4.44 -0.60 -2.45
N GLY A 75 5.09 -0.81 -1.31
CA GLY A 75 6.43 -1.37 -1.21
C GLY A 75 6.41 -2.85 -1.54
N ILE A 76 5.52 -3.63 -0.90
CA ILE A 76 5.38 -5.08 -1.08
C ILE A 76 5.26 -5.47 -2.56
N LEU A 77 4.21 -5.03 -3.24
CA LEU A 77 4.07 -5.42 -4.65
C LEU A 77 5.08 -4.73 -5.60
N ALA A 78 5.85 -3.72 -5.15
CA ALA A 78 6.91 -3.13 -5.96
C ALA A 78 8.20 -3.96 -5.81
N LEU A 79 8.47 -4.48 -4.62
CA LEU A 79 9.49 -5.52 -4.40
C LEU A 79 9.20 -6.74 -5.27
N LEU A 80 7.96 -7.25 -5.24
CA LEU A 80 7.54 -8.38 -6.08
C LEU A 80 7.71 -8.05 -7.58
N ALA A 81 7.24 -6.87 -8.02
CA ALA A 81 7.36 -6.44 -9.41
C ALA A 81 8.80 -6.19 -9.87
N THR A 82 9.77 -6.07 -8.96
CA THR A 82 11.21 -5.88 -9.24
C THR A 82 12.03 -7.15 -8.95
N GLY A 83 11.36 -8.31 -8.84
CA GLY A 83 12.01 -9.61 -8.80
C GLY A 83 12.33 -10.15 -7.41
N HIS A 84 11.89 -9.50 -6.32
CA HIS A 84 12.01 -10.10 -5.00
C HIS A 84 10.99 -11.25 -4.84
N PRO A 85 11.40 -12.42 -4.33
CA PRO A 85 10.47 -13.50 -4.05
C PRO A 85 9.57 -13.15 -2.85
N PRO A 86 8.34 -13.69 -2.76
CA PRO A 86 7.46 -13.51 -1.59
C PRO A 86 8.11 -13.89 -0.26
N THR A 87 9.03 -14.85 -0.26
CA THR A 87 9.77 -15.33 0.91
C THR A 87 11.06 -14.55 1.20
N GLY A 88 11.40 -13.55 0.38
CA GLY A 88 12.60 -12.74 0.58
C GLY A 88 12.50 -11.86 1.83
N ALA A 89 13.62 -11.67 2.54
CA ALA A 89 13.65 -10.98 3.84
C ALA A 89 12.97 -9.60 3.84
N ARG A 90 13.14 -8.81 2.78
CA ARG A 90 12.47 -7.51 2.61
C ARG A 90 10.95 -7.63 2.52
N VAL A 91 10.45 -8.60 1.76
CA VAL A 91 9.01 -8.83 1.57
C VAL A 91 8.40 -9.33 2.88
N VAL A 92 9.07 -10.28 3.54
CA VAL A 92 8.65 -10.82 4.84
C VAL A 92 8.59 -9.72 5.91
N ALA A 93 9.59 -8.84 5.97
CA ALA A 93 9.59 -7.71 6.91
C ALA A 93 8.42 -6.75 6.65
N ALA A 94 8.17 -6.40 5.39
CA ALA A 94 7.06 -5.53 5.02
C ALA A 94 5.68 -6.18 5.25
N GLN A 95 5.55 -7.48 4.98
CA GLN A 95 4.37 -8.27 5.30
C GLN A 95 4.11 -8.29 6.80
N ARG A 96 5.14 -8.55 7.62
CA ARG A 96 5.04 -8.52 9.09
C ARG A 96 4.52 -7.17 9.57
N TRP A 97 5.08 -6.08 9.06
CA TRP A 97 4.62 -4.72 9.39
C TRP A 97 3.16 -4.51 8.99
N LEU A 98 2.81 -4.83 7.73
CA LEU A 98 1.46 -4.56 7.23
C LEU A 98 0.41 -5.39 7.98
N THR A 99 0.65 -6.68 8.19
CA THR A 99 -0.28 -7.56 8.91
C THR A 99 -0.49 -7.12 10.36
N SER A 100 0.57 -6.73 11.09
CA SER A 100 0.43 -6.34 12.50
C SER A 100 -0.33 -5.02 12.69
N HIS A 101 -0.25 -4.13 11.70
CA HIS A 101 -0.88 -2.80 11.77
C HIS A 101 -2.20 -2.68 11.00
N HIS A 102 -2.54 -3.64 10.14
CA HIS A 102 -3.76 -3.56 9.32
C HIS A 102 -5.03 -3.56 10.18
N ARG A 103 -5.92 -2.60 9.93
CA ARG A 103 -7.22 -2.44 10.58
C ARG A 103 -8.26 -2.06 9.52
N ASP A 104 -8.51 -2.99 8.61
CA ASP A 104 -9.47 -2.87 7.51
C ASP A 104 -9.20 -1.62 6.65
N MET A 105 -10.14 -0.67 6.60
CA MET A 105 -10.00 0.56 5.83
C MET A 105 -9.15 1.63 6.51
N ALA A 106 -8.86 1.50 7.80
CA ALA A 106 -8.08 2.49 8.54
C ALA A 106 -6.59 2.36 8.19
N VAL A 107 -6.01 3.44 7.65
CA VAL A 107 -4.60 3.44 7.25
C VAL A 107 -3.68 3.58 8.47
N PRO A 108 -2.81 2.60 8.76
CA PRO A 108 -1.90 2.68 9.89
C PRO A 108 -0.68 3.57 9.63
N GLY A 109 0.04 3.89 10.71
CA GLY A 109 1.35 4.56 10.68
C GLY A 109 1.33 6.06 10.97
N PHE A 110 0.16 6.64 11.25
CA PHE A 110 0.01 8.06 11.54
C PHE A 110 -0.14 8.29 13.05
N THR A 111 0.74 9.11 13.63
CA THR A 111 0.76 9.41 15.06
C THR A 111 0.81 10.90 15.31
N GLY A 112 -0.03 11.38 16.23
CA GLY A 112 -0.11 12.80 16.60
C GLY A 112 -1.17 13.58 15.82
N GLU A 113 -1.58 14.69 16.45
CA GLU A 113 -2.70 15.53 16.03
C GLU A 113 -2.56 16.10 14.61
N ALA A 114 -1.33 16.49 14.23
CA ALA A 114 -1.05 17.02 12.89
C ALA A 114 -1.34 16.04 11.74
N TYR A 115 -1.40 14.73 12.03
CA TYR A 115 -1.50 13.67 11.03
C TYR A 115 -2.86 12.97 11.00
N ARG A 116 -3.78 13.33 11.91
CA ARG A 116 -5.04 12.61 12.15
C ARG A 116 -5.98 12.52 10.94
N ARG A 117 -5.84 13.44 9.98
CA ARG A 117 -6.67 13.50 8.78
C ARG A 117 -6.22 12.50 7.70
N TRP A 118 -4.94 12.12 7.70
CA TRP A 118 -4.39 11.25 6.66
C TRP A 118 -5.00 9.84 6.62
N PRO A 119 -5.22 9.14 7.77
CA PRO A 119 -5.87 7.84 7.73
C PRO A 119 -7.24 7.86 7.08
N GLN A 120 -8.02 8.91 7.33
CA GLN A 120 -9.32 9.05 6.70
C GLN A 120 -9.16 9.31 5.21
N GLY A 121 -8.38 10.31 4.82
CA GLY A 121 -8.24 10.73 3.41
C GLY A 121 -7.64 9.68 2.47
N LEU A 122 -6.99 8.63 2.99
CA LEU A 122 -6.33 7.58 2.22
C LEU A 122 -7.08 6.23 2.24
N ALA A 123 -8.28 6.19 2.81
CA ALA A 123 -8.97 4.94 3.13
C ALA A 123 -9.26 4.06 1.90
N PHE A 124 -9.72 4.65 0.79
CA PHE A 124 -10.04 3.86 -0.41
C PHE A 124 -8.78 3.41 -1.13
N TYR A 125 -7.78 4.28 -1.27
CA TYR A 125 -6.48 3.93 -1.84
C TYR A 125 -5.80 2.81 -1.05
N TYR A 126 -5.83 2.91 0.28
CA TYR A 126 -5.29 1.87 1.16
C TYR A 126 -6.05 0.55 1.01
N SER A 127 -7.38 0.59 0.97
CA SER A 127 -8.22 -0.60 0.76
C SER A 127 -7.82 -1.32 -0.54
N ALA A 128 -7.62 -0.58 -1.63
CA ALA A 128 -7.23 -1.16 -2.92
C ALA A 128 -5.81 -1.73 -2.91
N SER A 129 -4.85 -0.99 -2.36
CA SER A 129 -3.43 -1.38 -2.35
C SER A 129 -3.16 -2.53 -1.37
N SER A 130 -3.71 -2.47 -0.17
CA SER A 130 -3.54 -3.51 0.86
C SER A 130 -4.23 -4.81 0.46
N ALA A 131 -5.48 -4.79 -0.03
CA ALA A 131 -6.15 -5.99 -0.50
C ALA A 131 -5.37 -6.69 -1.64
N ARG A 132 -4.80 -5.91 -2.58
CA ARG A 132 -3.92 -6.48 -3.62
C ARG A 132 -2.65 -7.08 -3.01
N ALA A 133 -2.01 -6.39 -2.07
CA ALA A 133 -0.79 -6.87 -1.39
C ALA A 133 -1.05 -8.19 -0.65
N PHE A 134 -2.09 -8.26 0.18
CA PHE A 134 -2.46 -9.47 0.90
C PHE A 134 -2.81 -10.63 -0.02
N ARG A 135 -3.55 -10.36 -1.11
CA ARG A 135 -3.82 -11.38 -2.14
C ARG A 135 -2.55 -11.94 -2.77
N MET A 136 -1.60 -11.08 -3.13
CA MET A 136 -0.33 -11.53 -3.73
C MET A 136 0.56 -12.31 -2.75
N LEU A 137 0.43 -12.02 -1.45
CA LEU A 137 1.14 -12.73 -0.39
C LEU A 137 0.36 -13.93 0.18
N GLN A 138 -0.85 -14.19 -0.34
CA GLN A 138 -1.74 -15.25 0.16
C GLN A 138 -2.03 -15.14 1.67
N VAL A 139 -2.18 -13.91 2.17
CA VAL A 139 -2.53 -13.63 3.57
C VAL A 139 -4.03 -13.37 3.65
N ASP A 140 -4.73 -14.13 4.50
CA ASP A 140 -6.12 -13.85 4.83
C ASP A 140 -6.21 -12.78 5.93
N THR A 141 -6.89 -11.68 5.63
CA THR A 141 -7.15 -10.58 6.56
C THR A 141 -8.62 -10.48 6.95
N GLY A 142 -9.44 -11.47 6.59
CA GLY A 142 -10.88 -11.46 6.79
C GLY A 142 -11.60 -10.51 5.83
N ASP A 143 -12.86 -10.23 6.14
CA ASP A 143 -13.80 -9.51 5.28
C ASP A 143 -13.98 -8.02 5.66
N GLY A 144 -13.20 -7.51 6.62
CA GLY A 144 -13.46 -6.19 7.21
C GLY A 144 -13.34 -5.03 6.20
N VAL A 145 -12.41 -5.11 5.25
CA VAL A 145 -12.37 -4.17 4.11
C VAL A 145 -13.64 -4.26 3.27
N LEU A 146 -14.13 -5.47 2.95
CA LEU A 146 -15.35 -5.64 2.16
C LEU A 146 -16.57 -5.09 2.88
N ARG A 147 -16.71 -5.38 4.18
CA ARG A 147 -17.79 -4.86 5.02
C ARG A 147 -17.75 -3.35 5.12
N GLY A 148 -16.57 -2.76 5.32
CA GLY A 148 -16.39 -1.30 5.33
C GLY A 148 -16.78 -0.65 4.01
N LEU A 149 -16.41 -1.26 2.87
CA LEU A 149 -16.82 -0.77 1.55
C LEU A 149 -18.34 -0.89 1.34
N GLN A 150 -18.96 -1.99 1.75
CA GLN A 150 -20.42 -2.13 1.68
C GLN A 150 -21.15 -1.07 2.51
N GLN A 151 -20.66 -0.77 3.71
CA GLN A 151 -21.24 0.24 4.61
C GLN A 151 -21.08 1.67 4.10
N THR A 152 -20.03 1.93 3.32
CA THR A 152 -19.70 3.27 2.81
C THR A 152 -20.17 3.49 1.36
N GLN A 153 -20.75 2.48 0.71
CA GLN A 153 -21.30 2.61 -0.63
C GLN A 153 -22.54 3.52 -0.61
N ARG A 154 -22.61 4.49 -1.51
CA ARG A 154 -23.76 5.38 -1.67
C ARG A 154 -24.88 4.69 -2.45
N ALA A 155 -26.09 5.24 -2.39
CA ALA A 155 -27.27 4.67 -3.06
C ALA A 155 -27.12 4.58 -4.60
N ASP A 156 -26.33 5.47 -5.21
CA ASP A 156 -26.01 5.45 -6.64
C ASP A 156 -24.89 4.45 -7.01
N GLY A 157 -24.38 3.72 -6.02
CA GLY A 157 -23.30 2.74 -6.16
C GLY A 157 -21.89 3.31 -6.11
N SER A 158 -21.72 4.64 -5.99
CA SER A 158 -20.41 5.29 -5.89
C SER A 158 -19.84 5.26 -4.48
N TRP A 159 -18.54 5.55 -4.36
CA TRP A 159 -17.85 5.85 -3.10
C TRP A 159 -17.26 7.24 -3.16
N VAL A 160 -17.30 7.94 -2.02
CA VAL A 160 -16.72 9.27 -1.81
C VAL A 160 -16.20 9.33 -0.39
N ASN A 161 -15.03 9.95 -0.22
CA ASN A 161 -14.45 10.22 1.08
C ASN A 161 -14.82 11.65 1.52
N PRO A 162 -15.36 11.87 2.72
CA PRO A 162 -15.58 13.24 3.20
C PRO A 162 -14.27 14.02 3.42
N GLU A 163 -13.13 13.33 3.52
CA GLU A 163 -11.81 13.95 3.65
C GLU A 163 -11.17 14.19 2.27
N ASN A 164 -10.78 15.44 1.99
CA ASN A 164 -10.38 15.92 0.67
C ASN A 164 -8.86 16.00 0.43
N LEU A 165 -8.04 15.57 1.40
CA LEU A 165 -6.58 15.72 1.34
C LEU A 165 -5.93 15.15 0.08
N VAL A 166 -6.47 14.08 -0.49
CA VAL A 166 -5.88 13.37 -1.65
C VAL A 166 -6.91 13.02 -2.72
N LYS A 167 -7.94 13.86 -2.86
CA LYS A 167 -8.96 13.76 -3.92
C LYS A 167 -9.87 12.53 -3.83
N GLU A 168 -9.89 11.81 -2.72
CA GLU A 168 -10.88 10.74 -2.52
C GLU A 168 -12.31 11.31 -2.29
N ASP A 169 -12.45 12.62 -2.14
CA ASP A 169 -13.73 13.33 -2.18
C ASP A 169 -14.35 13.42 -3.59
N ASP A 170 -13.59 13.08 -4.63
CA ASP A 170 -14.10 12.89 -5.99
C ASP A 170 -14.53 11.42 -6.20
N PRO A 171 -15.81 11.15 -6.53
CA PRO A 171 -16.27 9.79 -6.82
C PRO A 171 -15.53 9.12 -7.97
N LEU A 172 -14.98 9.88 -8.92
CA LEU A 172 -14.16 9.36 -10.03
C LEU A 172 -12.80 8.84 -9.57
N ILE A 173 -12.38 9.15 -8.34
CA ILE A 173 -11.16 8.64 -7.72
C ILE A 173 -11.48 7.54 -6.70
N ALA A 174 -12.40 7.79 -5.76
CA ALA A 174 -12.72 6.84 -4.71
C ALA A 174 -13.41 5.57 -5.23
N THR A 175 -14.34 5.70 -6.19
CA THR A 175 -15.09 4.56 -6.73
C THR A 175 -14.18 3.52 -7.40
N PRO A 176 -13.25 3.89 -8.31
CA PRO A 176 -12.30 2.91 -8.87
C PRO A 176 -11.45 2.20 -7.81
N PHE A 177 -11.02 2.88 -6.75
CA PHE A 177 -10.27 2.22 -5.67
C PHE A 177 -11.14 1.22 -4.89
N ALA A 178 -12.37 1.60 -4.53
CA ALA A 178 -13.33 0.70 -3.89
C ALA A 178 -13.60 -0.55 -4.74
N VAL A 179 -13.84 -0.38 -6.05
CA VAL A 179 -14.04 -1.50 -6.99
C VAL A 179 -12.81 -2.39 -7.05
N ARG A 180 -11.60 -1.83 -7.12
CA ARG A 180 -10.34 -2.62 -7.13
C ARG A 180 -10.17 -3.43 -5.85
N ALA A 181 -10.51 -2.85 -4.69
CA ALA A 181 -10.48 -3.55 -3.41
C ALA A 181 -11.49 -4.72 -3.38
N LEU A 182 -12.72 -4.50 -3.85
CA LEU A 182 -13.75 -5.55 -3.97
C LEU A 182 -13.31 -6.70 -4.89
N VAL A 183 -12.70 -6.39 -6.03
CA VAL A 183 -12.17 -7.40 -6.96
C VAL A 183 -11.03 -8.19 -6.34
N ALA A 184 -10.13 -7.53 -5.60
CA ALA A 184 -9.03 -8.20 -4.91
C ALA A 184 -9.53 -9.13 -3.79
N GLY A 185 -10.58 -8.74 -3.06
CA GLY A 185 -11.13 -9.51 -1.95
C GLY A 185 -12.05 -10.68 -2.32
N ARG A 186 -12.52 -10.78 -3.58
CA ARG A 186 -13.48 -11.81 -4.02
C ARG A 186 -12.88 -13.19 -4.30
N SER A 187 -11.58 -13.39 -4.11
CA SER A 187 -10.89 -14.63 -4.51
C SER A 187 -10.52 -15.49 -3.29
N ASN A 188 -11.53 -16.12 -2.66
CA ASN A 188 -11.34 -17.29 -1.78
C ASN A 188 -12.55 -18.24 -1.75
N THR A 189 -13.52 -18.09 -2.64
CA THR A 189 -14.63 -19.04 -2.78
C THR A 189 -14.75 -19.43 -4.24
N PRO A 190 -14.52 -20.70 -4.62
CA PRO A 190 -14.93 -21.17 -5.93
C PRO A 190 -16.46 -21.00 -6.05
N PRO A 191 -16.99 -20.69 -7.25
CA PRO A 191 -18.42 -20.67 -7.46
C PRO A 191 -18.99 -22.04 -7.09
N LYS A 192 -20.10 -22.03 -6.34
CA LYS A 192 -20.90 -23.23 -6.04
C LYS A 192 -21.48 -23.84 -7.31
#